data_AF-A8MBI8-F1
#
_entry.id   AF-A8MBI8-F1
#
_cell.length_a   1.000
_cell.length_b   1.000
_cell.length_c   1.000
_cell.angle_alpha   90.00
_cell.angle_beta   90.00
_cell.angle_gamma   90.00
#
_symmetry.space_group_name_H-M   'P 1'
#
loop_
_entity.id
_entity.type
_entity.pdbx_description
1 polymer ?
#
loop_
_entity_poly.entity_id
_entity_poly.type
_entity_poly.pdbx_seq_one_letter_code
_entity_poly.pdbx_strand_id
1 'polypeptide(L)'
;MVSFTQPKVRFKCTLCGECCRRYWITVTLDDLVEIFINTKLKPSQVTALYNANVAGDWQSPRIRLKDGQYYLVLRKRIDGSCIFNEWRDGKMICSINSFKPLTCRFYPFIYHWSGEVLHFELYDKAVGYCPGVGNGSIVDLTKESEYAVGSKAAKERFRAFVNHWNTMVNGGLVNGDVGTFMNYLDCAVESFINPQDSCISEFKLSGLLGEWGVLSRTVGVT
;
A
#
# COMPACT_ATOMS: atom_id res chain seq x y z
N MET A 1 3.47 -0.73 -24.00
CA MET A 1 3.01 0.59 -23.54
C MET A 1 1.53 0.45 -23.19
N VAL A 2 1.12 0.88 -22.00
CA VAL A 2 -0.27 0.76 -21.54
C VAL A 2 -1.11 1.82 -22.23
N SER A 3 -2.30 1.46 -22.72
CA SER A 3 -3.24 2.45 -23.22
C SER A 3 -3.87 3.19 -22.03
N PHE A 4 -3.74 4.52 -21.99
CA PHE A 4 -4.30 5.31 -20.89
C PHE A 4 -4.85 6.66 -21.34
N THR A 5 -5.75 7.21 -20.53
CA THR A 5 -6.26 8.58 -20.64
C THR A 5 -5.94 9.35 -19.35
N GLN A 6 -5.70 10.65 -19.46
CA GLN A 6 -5.34 11.51 -18.34
C GLN A 6 -6.01 12.89 -18.41
N PRO A 7 -6.25 13.55 -17.26
CA PRO A 7 -6.83 14.87 -17.24
C PRO A 7 -5.76 15.94 -17.49
N LYS A 8 -6.15 17.08 -18.10
CA LYS A 8 -5.24 18.22 -18.28
C LYS A 8 -5.18 19.07 -17.01
N VAL A 9 -4.36 18.65 -16.05
CA VAL A 9 -4.24 19.31 -14.74
C VAL A 9 -2.83 19.84 -14.54
N ARG A 10 -2.72 21.11 -14.11
CA ARG A 10 -1.46 21.66 -13.58
C ARG A 10 -1.24 21.15 -12.17
N PHE A 11 -0.09 20.55 -11.91
CA PHE A 11 0.24 20.07 -10.57
C PHE A 11 1.73 20.20 -10.23
N LYS A 12 2.01 20.65 -9.01
CA LYS A 12 3.34 20.58 -8.39
C LYS A 12 3.20 20.29 -6.90
N CYS A 13 3.73 19.16 -6.44
CA CYS A 13 3.75 18.85 -5.01
C CYS A 13 4.50 19.95 -4.24
N THR A 14 3.85 20.50 -3.22
CA THR A 14 4.41 21.56 -2.36
C THR A 14 5.01 21.02 -1.07
N LEU A 15 5.00 19.70 -0.87
CA LEU A 15 5.45 19.02 0.36
C LEU A 15 4.67 19.48 1.61
N CYS A 16 3.37 19.75 1.45
CA CYS A 16 2.49 20.20 2.55
C CYS A 16 2.03 19.09 3.50
N GLY A 17 2.17 17.82 3.11
CA GLY A 17 1.77 16.67 3.92
C GLY A 17 0.25 16.47 4.10
N GLU A 18 -0.60 17.20 3.38
CA GLU A 18 -2.07 17.09 3.50
C GLU A 18 -2.56 15.68 3.13
N CYS A 19 -1.98 15.05 2.10
CA CYS A 19 -2.32 13.67 1.73
C CYS A 19 -2.04 12.67 2.86
N CYS A 20 -0.90 12.82 3.54
CA CYS A 20 -0.50 11.92 4.61
C CYS A 20 -1.28 12.15 5.92
N ARG A 21 -1.73 13.38 6.17
CA ARG A 21 -2.50 13.73 7.38
C ARG A 21 -3.97 13.36 7.25
N ARG A 22 -4.59 13.65 6.10
CA ARG A 22 -6.04 13.47 5.90
C ARG A 22 -6.44 12.04 5.58
N TYR A 23 -5.63 11.30 4.84
CA TYR A 23 -6.01 9.99 4.34
C TYR A 23 -5.33 8.87 5.15
N TRP A 24 -6.05 7.77 5.28
CA TRP A 24 -5.48 6.49 5.70
C TRP A 24 -4.96 5.79 4.46
N ILE A 25 -3.65 5.52 4.44
CA ILE A 25 -3.00 4.96 3.27
C ILE A 25 -3.05 3.44 3.36
N THR A 26 -3.88 2.81 2.53
CA THR A 26 -3.85 1.35 2.37
C THR A 26 -2.56 0.92 1.69
N VAL A 27 -2.01 -0.19 2.17
CA VAL A 27 -0.76 -0.79 1.66
C VAL A 27 -1.00 -2.23 1.24
N THR A 28 -0.25 -2.67 0.24
CA THR A 28 -0.17 -4.08 -0.17
C THR A 28 1.04 -4.76 0.47
N LEU A 29 1.17 -6.07 0.24
CA LEU A 29 2.34 -6.82 0.65
C LEU A 29 3.60 -6.36 -0.09
N ASP A 30 3.50 -6.07 -1.38
CA ASP A 30 4.59 -5.50 -2.19
C ASP A 30 5.09 -4.15 -1.63
N ASP A 31 4.17 -3.25 -1.25
CA ASP A 31 4.56 -1.98 -0.62
C ASP A 31 5.37 -2.22 0.67
N LEU A 32 5.01 -3.25 1.44
CA LEU A 32 5.68 -3.60 2.70
C LEU A 32 7.01 -4.30 2.50
N VAL A 33 7.15 -5.12 1.46
CA VAL A 33 8.44 -5.70 1.04
C VAL A 33 9.41 -4.60 0.67
N GLU A 34 8.99 -3.62 -0.13
CA GLU A 34 9.83 -2.47 -0.50
C GLU A 34 10.25 -1.66 0.73
N ILE A 35 9.31 -1.36 1.64
CA ILE A 35 9.63 -0.66 2.90
C ILE A 35 10.63 -1.47 3.72
N PHE A 36 10.41 -2.78 3.89
CA PHE A 36 11.29 -3.62 4.71
C PHE A 36 12.69 -3.74 4.10
N ILE A 37 12.82 -3.95 2.78
CA ILE A 37 14.12 -4.05 2.10
C ILE A 37 14.95 -2.77 2.34
N ASN A 38 14.32 -1.60 2.19
CA ASN A 38 14.98 -0.31 2.22
C ASN A 38 15.16 0.28 3.64
N THR A 39 14.39 -0.17 4.64
CA THR A 39 14.41 0.43 6.00
C THR A 39 14.71 -0.57 7.11
N LYS A 40 14.59 -1.87 6.85
CA LYS A 40 14.62 -2.96 7.84
C LYS A 40 13.52 -2.89 8.90
N LEU A 41 12.51 -2.03 8.72
CA LEU A 41 11.35 -1.95 9.60
C LEU A 41 10.34 -3.03 9.21
N LYS A 42 9.94 -3.85 10.18
CA LYS A 42 8.93 -4.89 10.00
C LYS A 42 7.55 -4.28 9.74
N PRO A 43 6.68 -4.97 8.98
CA PRO A 43 5.29 -4.55 8.79
C PRO A 43 4.56 -4.17 10.08
N SER A 44 4.72 -4.95 11.15
CA SER A 44 4.14 -4.71 12.47
C SER A 44 4.59 -3.40 13.12
N GLN A 45 5.73 -2.84 12.71
CA GLN A 45 6.26 -1.56 13.21
C GLN A 45 5.69 -0.35 12.45
N VAL A 46 5.29 -0.54 11.18
CA VAL A 46 4.93 0.56 10.27
C VAL A 46 3.47 0.57 9.87
N THR A 47 2.71 -0.48 10.18
CA THR A 47 1.29 -0.59 9.85
C THR A 47 0.38 -0.52 11.07
N ALA A 48 -0.91 -0.31 10.79
CA ALA A 48 -2.00 -0.39 11.72
C ALA A 48 -3.23 -0.98 11.02
N LEU A 49 -4.23 -1.38 11.81
CA LEU A 49 -5.52 -1.85 11.32
C LEU A 49 -6.57 -0.75 11.50
N TYR A 50 -7.24 -0.40 10.41
CA TYR A 50 -8.33 0.56 10.41
C TYR A 50 -9.67 -0.17 10.32
N ASN A 51 -10.61 0.12 11.21
CA ASN A 51 -11.89 -0.57 11.27
C ASN A 51 -12.70 -0.34 9.97
N ALA A 52 -12.98 -1.42 9.24
CA ALA A 52 -13.66 -1.36 7.96
C ALA A 52 -15.16 -1.05 8.08
N ASN A 53 -15.76 -1.21 9.27
CA ASN A 53 -17.17 -0.91 9.50
C ASN A 53 -17.47 0.60 9.56
N VAL A 54 -16.45 1.41 9.87
CA VAL A 54 -16.54 2.88 9.87
C VAL A 54 -15.85 3.52 8.67
N ALA A 55 -15.25 2.68 7.81
CA ALA A 55 -14.66 3.08 6.54
C ALA A 55 -15.70 2.98 5.41
N GLY A 56 -15.49 3.75 4.34
CA GLY A 56 -16.11 3.44 3.05
C GLY A 56 -15.47 2.22 2.40
N ASP A 57 -15.98 1.79 1.24
CA ASP A 57 -15.30 0.75 0.46
C ASP A 57 -14.04 1.33 -0.19
N TRP A 58 -12.87 0.92 0.29
CA TRP A 58 -11.57 1.32 -0.24
C TRP A 58 -11.04 0.38 -1.32
N GLN A 59 -11.84 -0.61 -1.75
CA GLN A 59 -11.46 -1.64 -2.72
C GLN A 59 -10.19 -2.42 -2.32
N SER A 60 -9.82 -2.35 -1.04
CA SER A 60 -8.76 -3.14 -0.42
C SER A 60 -9.38 -4.41 0.19
N PRO A 61 -8.67 -5.54 0.25
CA PRO A 61 -9.13 -6.72 0.97
C PRO A 61 -9.39 -6.43 2.46
N ARG A 62 -10.46 -7.00 3.02
CA ARG A 62 -10.82 -6.87 4.43
C ARG A 62 -10.21 -8.01 5.25
N ILE A 63 -9.44 -7.66 6.26
CA ILE A 63 -8.80 -8.60 7.19
C ILE A 63 -9.80 -8.93 8.29
N ARG A 64 -10.10 -10.22 8.46
CA ARG A 64 -10.97 -10.72 9.51
C ARG A 64 -10.19 -10.90 10.80
N LEU A 65 -10.68 -10.26 11.85
CA LEU A 65 -10.32 -10.54 13.23
C LEU A 65 -11.57 -10.98 14.00
N LYS A 66 -11.38 -11.43 15.25
CA LYS A 66 -12.45 -11.87 16.15
C LYS A 66 -13.48 -10.78 16.45
N ASP A 67 -13.05 -9.53 16.42
CA ASP A 67 -13.85 -8.35 16.79
C ASP A 67 -14.32 -7.52 15.58
N GLY A 68 -13.99 -7.94 14.35
CA GLY A 68 -14.46 -7.22 13.16
C GLY A 68 -13.67 -7.46 11.88
N GLN A 69 -13.82 -6.50 10.97
CA GLN A 69 -13.14 -6.46 9.68
C GLN A 69 -12.30 -5.19 9.61
N TYR A 70 -11.10 -5.29 9.05
CA TYR A 70 -10.13 -4.19 9.06
C TYR A 70 -9.44 -4.02 7.72
N TYR A 71 -9.00 -2.80 7.42
CA TYR A 71 -8.07 -2.49 6.35
C TYR A 71 -6.66 -2.34 6.92
N LEU A 72 -5.66 -2.88 6.20
CA LEU A 72 -4.26 -2.64 6.51
C LEU A 72 -3.84 -1.27 6.00
N VAL A 73 -3.32 -0.43 6.89
CA VAL A 73 -2.92 0.94 6.56
C VAL A 73 -1.56 1.25 7.13
N LEU A 74 -0.88 2.27 6.57
CA LEU A 74 0.27 2.87 7.23
C LEU A 74 -0.12 3.46 8.58
N ARG A 75 0.72 3.21 9.58
CA ARG A 75 0.59 3.77 10.92
C ARG A 75 0.71 5.28 10.87
N LYS A 76 -0.14 5.95 11.65
CA LYS A 76 -0.03 7.39 11.91
C LYS A 76 0.63 7.65 13.27
N ARG A 77 1.31 8.78 13.35
CA ARG A 77 1.78 9.38 14.60
C ARG A 77 0.60 10.04 15.33
N ILE A 78 0.81 10.44 16.58
CA ILE A 78 -0.20 11.10 17.42
C ILE A 78 -0.71 12.40 16.78
N ASP A 79 0.16 13.13 16.06
CA ASP A 79 -0.18 14.36 15.33
C ASP A 79 -0.98 14.12 14.03
N GLY A 80 -1.34 12.87 13.74
CA GLY A 80 -2.08 12.46 12.54
C GLY A 80 -1.23 12.34 11.28
N SER A 81 0.07 12.65 11.33
CA SER A 81 0.97 12.44 10.19
C SER A 81 1.32 10.95 10.01
N CYS A 82 1.74 10.56 8.81
CA CYS A 82 2.26 9.22 8.56
C CYS A 82 3.55 8.98 9.36
N ILE A 83 3.81 7.74 9.80
CA ILE A 83 5.03 7.38 10.54
C ILE A 83 6.34 7.79 9.83
N PHE A 84 6.34 7.79 8.49
CA PHE A 84 7.48 8.14 7.64
C PHE A 84 7.63 9.64 7.34
N ASN A 85 6.81 10.49 7.94
CA ASN A 85 6.87 11.91 7.70
C ASN A 85 7.65 12.65 8.79
N GLU A 86 8.37 13.68 8.37
CA GLU A 86 9.09 14.59 9.24
C GLU A 86 8.98 16.02 8.75
N TRP A 87 8.80 16.97 9.68
CA TRP A 87 8.88 18.39 9.36
C TRP A 87 10.34 18.84 9.27
N ARG A 88 10.71 19.45 8.15
CA ARG A 88 12.01 20.08 7.93
C ARG A 88 11.80 21.40 7.18
N ASP A 89 12.21 22.51 7.77
CA ASP A 89 12.11 23.87 7.19
C ASP A 89 10.71 24.21 6.66
N GLY A 90 9.68 23.92 7.46
CA GLY A 90 8.28 24.18 7.09
C GLY A 90 7.70 23.26 6.00
N LYS A 91 8.42 22.20 5.62
CA LYS A 91 7.98 21.19 4.65
C LYS A 91 7.85 19.83 5.33
N MET A 92 6.82 19.08 4.92
CA MET A 92 6.61 17.69 5.34
C MET A 92 7.36 16.76 4.38
N ILE A 93 8.51 16.28 4.80
CA ILE A 93 9.36 15.37 4.03
C ILE A 93 8.96 13.93 4.33
N CYS A 94 8.82 13.11 3.29
CA CYS A 94 8.58 11.67 3.41
C CYS A 94 9.92 10.94 3.29
N SER A 95 10.35 10.23 4.35
CA SER A 95 11.63 9.52 4.37
C SER A 95 11.69 8.35 3.38
N ILE A 96 10.53 7.83 2.97
CA ILE A 96 10.40 6.72 2.01
C ILE A 96 9.98 7.20 0.62
N ASN A 97 10.16 8.47 0.26
CA ASN A 97 9.59 9.03 -0.98
C ASN A 97 9.99 8.26 -2.26
N SER A 98 11.21 7.70 -2.34
CA SER A 98 11.69 6.94 -3.50
C SER A 98 10.95 5.61 -3.69
N PHE A 99 10.59 4.93 -2.60
CA PHE A 99 9.91 3.63 -2.56
C PHE A 99 8.56 3.69 -1.83
N LYS A 100 7.89 4.85 -1.88
CA LYS A 100 6.60 5.06 -1.22
C LYS A 100 5.53 4.13 -1.80
N PRO A 101 4.51 3.75 -0.99
CA PRO A 101 3.42 2.91 -1.47
C PRO A 101 2.78 3.43 -2.75
N LEU A 102 2.32 2.53 -3.61
CA LEU A 102 1.71 2.90 -4.89
C LEU A 102 0.53 3.85 -4.70
N THR A 103 -0.31 3.65 -3.67
CA THR A 103 -1.39 4.59 -3.28
C THR A 103 -0.88 6.03 -3.08
N CYS A 104 0.27 6.22 -2.44
CA CYS A 104 0.88 7.53 -2.23
C CYS A 104 1.52 8.11 -3.49
N ARG A 105 1.81 7.28 -4.49
CA ARG A 105 2.40 7.71 -5.76
C ARG A 105 1.38 8.39 -6.65
N PHE A 106 0.15 7.89 -6.67
CA PHE A 106 -0.89 8.42 -7.55
C PHE A 106 -1.45 9.76 -7.07
N TYR A 107 -1.46 10.05 -5.76
CA TYR A 107 -2.03 11.30 -5.25
C TYR A 107 -1.42 12.56 -5.90
N PRO A 108 -2.22 13.53 -6.36
CA PRO A 108 -3.66 13.72 -6.13
C PRO A 108 -4.58 13.04 -7.16
N PHE A 109 -4.03 12.20 -8.02
CA PHE A 109 -4.77 11.46 -9.02
C PHE A 109 -5.26 10.13 -8.47
N ILE A 110 -6.39 9.68 -9.00
CA ILE A 110 -6.91 8.33 -8.86
C ILE A 110 -6.96 7.69 -10.24
N TYR A 111 -7.08 6.38 -10.29
CA TYR A 111 -7.22 5.67 -11.55
C TYR A 111 -8.21 4.51 -11.43
N HIS A 112 -8.80 4.15 -12.56
CA HIS A 112 -9.62 2.96 -12.71
C HIS A 112 -9.38 2.32 -14.09
N TRP A 113 -9.72 1.04 -14.20
CA TRP A 113 -9.61 0.28 -15.45
C TRP A 113 -10.98 0.16 -16.10
N SER A 114 -11.07 0.44 -17.40
CA SER A 114 -12.23 0.16 -18.25
C SER A 114 -11.79 -0.78 -19.36
N GLY A 115 -12.04 -2.08 -19.19
CA GLY A 115 -11.42 -3.12 -20.00
C GLY A 115 -9.89 -3.08 -19.87
N GLU A 116 -9.20 -2.87 -20.99
CA GLU A 116 -7.73 -2.76 -21.05
C GLU A 116 -7.22 -1.31 -21.00
N VAL A 117 -8.12 -0.33 -20.93
CA VAL A 117 -7.75 1.08 -20.90
C VAL A 117 -7.71 1.59 -19.46
N LEU A 118 -6.63 2.28 -19.13
CA LEU A 118 -6.43 2.93 -17.84
C LEU A 118 -6.94 4.38 -17.89
N HIS A 119 -7.79 4.77 -16.95
CA HIS A 119 -8.32 6.12 -16.86
C HIS A 119 -7.80 6.79 -15.60
N PHE A 120 -7.07 7.90 -15.74
CA PHE A 120 -6.71 8.77 -14.64
C PHE A 120 -7.69 9.91 -14.48
N GLU A 121 -7.92 10.29 -13.23
CA GLU A 121 -8.76 11.43 -12.85
C GLU A 121 -8.11 12.19 -11.71
N LEU A 122 -8.37 13.50 -11.62
CA LEU A 122 -8.04 14.25 -10.41
C LEU A 122 -9.02 13.83 -9.32
N TYR A 123 -8.52 13.48 -8.14
CA TYR A 123 -9.40 13.20 -7.02
C TYR A 123 -10.12 14.49 -6.61
N ASP A 124 -11.45 14.52 -6.70
CA ASP A 124 -12.24 15.72 -6.41
C ASP A 124 -11.94 16.34 -5.05
N LYS A 125 -11.75 15.50 -4.02
CA LYS A 125 -11.40 16.01 -2.68
C LYS A 125 -9.99 16.56 -2.59
N ALA A 126 -9.10 16.30 -3.56
CA ALA A 126 -7.82 16.98 -3.60
C ALA A 126 -7.98 18.46 -3.97
N VAL A 127 -9.06 18.85 -4.66
CA VAL A 127 -9.38 20.26 -4.90
C VAL A 127 -9.73 20.92 -3.57
N GLY A 128 -9.01 21.98 -3.22
CA GLY A 128 -9.16 22.70 -1.95
C GLY A 128 -8.33 22.14 -0.78
N TYR A 129 -7.93 20.86 -0.80
CA TYR A 129 -7.04 20.30 0.22
C TYR A 129 -5.59 20.16 -0.22
N CYS A 130 -5.32 19.95 -1.50
CA CYS A 130 -3.96 19.89 -2.01
C CYS A 130 -3.55 21.27 -2.58
N PRO A 131 -2.69 22.03 -1.90
CA PRO A 131 -2.20 23.31 -2.43
C PRO A 131 -1.32 23.14 -3.68
N GLY A 132 -0.96 21.92 -4.07
CA GLY A 132 -0.23 21.65 -5.32
C GLY A 132 -1.11 21.64 -6.57
N VAL A 133 -2.43 21.46 -6.42
CA VAL A 133 -3.38 21.45 -7.54
C VAL A 133 -3.51 22.86 -8.11
N GLY A 134 -3.43 22.98 -9.45
CA GLY A 134 -3.45 24.25 -10.16
C GLY A 134 -2.09 24.93 -10.30
N ASN A 135 -1.06 24.43 -9.62
CA ASN A 135 0.30 24.98 -9.64
C ASN A 135 1.23 24.20 -10.59
N GLY A 136 2.26 24.85 -11.13
CA GLY A 136 3.27 24.18 -11.97
C GLY A 136 2.85 23.92 -13.42
N SER A 137 3.50 22.94 -14.05
CA SER A 137 3.22 22.50 -15.42
C SER A 137 2.04 21.52 -15.45
N ILE A 138 1.48 21.32 -16.64
CA ILE A 138 0.55 20.21 -16.87
C ILE A 138 1.31 18.91 -16.58
N VAL A 139 0.73 18.03 -15.76
CA VAL A 139 1.36 16.76 -15.39
C VAL A 139 1.36 15.80 -16.57
N ASP A 140 2.41 14.98 -16.65
CA ASP A 140 2.47 13.80 -17.52
C ASP A 140 2.44 12.55 -16.63
N LEU A 141 1.37 11.76 -16.75
CA LEU A 141 1.15 10.54 -15.98
C LEU A 141 1.63 9.28 -16.69
N THR A 142 2.49 9.41 -17.71
CA THR A 142 3.07 8.25 -18.42
C THR A 142 3.76 7.29 -17.43
N LYS A 143 4.56 7.82 -16.51
CA LYS A 143 5.26 6.99 -15.51
C LYS A 143 4.27 6.36 -14.50
N GLU A 144 3.28 7.11 -14.06
CA GLU A 144 2.20 6.62 -13.21
C GLU A 144 1.40 5.50 -13.91
N SER A 145 1.20 5.56 -15.22
CA SER A 145 0.52 4.51 -15.98
C SER A 145 1.24 3.15 -15.90
N GLU A 146 2.58 3.16 -15.88
CA GLU A 146 3.40 1.97 -15.73
C GLU A 146 3.25 1.38 -14.32
N TYR A 147 3.28 2.25 -13.30
CA TYR A 147 3.04 1.84 -11.91
C TYR A 147 1.64 1.28 -11.68
N ALA A 148 0.62 1.77 -12.39
CA ALA A 148 -0.76 1.29 -12.25
C ALA A 148 -0.94 -0.18 -12.66
N VAL A 149 -0.14 -0.67 -13.64
CA VAL A 149 -0.10 -2.09 -14.02
C VAL A 149 0.43 -2.93 -12.86
N GLY A 150 1.59 -2.54 -12.30
CA GLY A 150 2.17 -3.22 -11.14
C GLY A 150 1.22 -3.20 -9.94
N SER A 151 0.50 -2.10 -9.74
CA SER A 151 -0.49 -1.96 -8.67
C SER A 151 -1.65 -2.95 -8.78
N LYS A 152 -2.10 -3.26 -10.01
CA LYS A 152 -3.14 -4.29 -10.22
C LYS A 152 -2.69 -5.65 -9.72
N ALA A 153 -1.48 -6.07 -10.10
CA ALA A 153 -0.92 -7.36 -9.67
C ALA A 153 -0.66 -7.41 -8.16
N ALA A 154 -0.12 -6.32 -7.58
CA ALA A 154 0.12 -6.22 -6.13
C ALA A 154 -1.18 -6.30 -5.31
N LYS A 155 -2.27 -5.69 -5.79
CA LYS A 155 -3.59 -5.78 -5.16
C LYS A 155 -4.14 -7.21 -5.17
N GLU A 156 -3.98 -7.94 -6.26
CA GLU A 156 -4.42 -9.34 -6.34
C GLU A 156 -3.60 -10.26 -5.44
N ARG A 157 -2.27 -10.09 -5.38
CA ARG A 157 -1.43 -10.80 -4.40
C ARG A 157 -1.86 -10.51 -2.97
N PHE A 158 -2.10 -9.24 -2.65
CA PHE A 158 -2.58 -8.86 -1.33
C PHE A 158 -3.98 -9.43 -1.02
N ARG A 159 -4.84 -9.56 -2.02
CA ARG A 159 -6.14 -10.24 -1.88
C ARG A 159 -5.97 -11.73 -1.56
N ALA A 160 -5.10 -12.43 -2.27
CA ALA A 160 -4.79 -13.83 -1.99
C ALA A 160 -4.22 -14.00 -0.57
N PHE A 161 -3.30 -13.13 -0.14
CA PHE A 161 -2.75 -13.08 1.22
C PHE A 161 -3.84 -12.96 2.29
N VAL A 162 -4.72 -11.97 2.14
CA VAL A 162 -5.79 -11.72 3.13
C VAL A 162 -6.83 -12.84 3.11
N ASN A 163 -7.16 -13.40 1.94
CA ASN A 163 -8.07 -14.54 1.84
C ASN A 163 -7.51 -15.79 2.52
N HIS A 164 -6.20 -16.04 2.40
CA HIS A 164 -5.53 -17.12 3.10
C HIS A 164 -5.64 -16.93 4.62
N TRP A 165 -5.30 -15.74 5.13
CA TRP A 165 -5.51 -15.38 6.54
C TRP A 165 -6.95 -15.62 7.01
N ASN A 166 -7.92 -15.06 6.29
CA ASN A 166 -9.34 -15.16 6.64
C ASN A 166 -9.84 -16.61 6.67
N THR A 167 -9.31 -17.46 5.79
CA THR A 167 -9.61 -18.90 5.76
C THR A 167 -9.12 -19.60 7.02
N MET A 168 -7.89 -19.30 7.46
CA MET A 168 -7.35 -19.88 8.70
C MET A 168 -8.14 -19.43 9.94
N VAL A 169 -8.51 -18.15 10.02
CA VAL A 169 -9.34 -17.63 11.12
C VAL A 169 -10.72 -18.29 11.14
N ASN A 170 -11.39 -18.43 9.99
CA ASN A 170 -12.70 -19.07 9.90
C ASN A 170 -12.66 -20.57 10.23
N GLY A 171 -11.57 -21.24 9.87
CA GLY A 171 -11.34 -22.65 10.19
C GLY A 171 -10.90 -22.91 11.62
N GLY A 172 -10.71 -21.87 12.45
CA GLY A 172 -10.21 -22.00 13.81
C GLY A 172 -8.74 -22.46 13.90
N LEU A 173 -7.98 -22.36 12.81
CA LEU A 173 -6.58 -22.78 12.75
C LEU A 173 -5.64 -21.80 13.46
N VAL A 174 -6.02 -20.52 13.51
CA VAL A 174 -5.27 -19.45 14.18
C VAL A 174 -6.22 -18.55 14.96
N ASN A 175 -5.72 -17.91 16.01
CA ASN A 175 -6.50 -16.87 16.70
C ASN A 175 -6.58 -15.62 15.83
N GLY A 176 -7.80 -15.13 15.58
CA GLY A 176 -8.04 -13.92 14.81
C GLY A 176 -7.80 -12.64 15.61
N ASP A 177 -6.63 -12.49 16.25
CA ASP A 177 -6.27 -11.26 16.97
C ASP A 177 -5.18 -10.46 16.25
N VAL A 178 -5.02 -9.20 16.66
CA VAL A 178 -4.09 -8.25 16.04
C VAL A 178 -2.64 -8.76 16.11
N GLY A 179 -2.23 -9.34 17.24
CA GLY A 179 -0.86 -9.82 17.43
C GLY A 179 -0.54 -10.97 16.50
N THR A 180 -1.43 -11.97 16.41
CA THR A 180 -1.27 -13.09 15.49
C THR A 180 -1.26 -12.64 14.03
N PHE A 181 -2.13 -11.70 13.64
CA PHE A 181 -2.12 -11.15 12.28
C PHE A 181 -0.82 -10.39 11.96
N MET A 182 -0.32 -9.58 12.89
CA MET A 182 0.93 -8.84 12.68
C MET A 182 2.13 -9.79 12.56
N ASN A 183 2.16 -10.87 13.34
CA ASN A 183 3.17 -11.91 13.20
C ASN A 183 3.07 -12.63 11.85
N TYR A 184 1.86 -12.92 11.38
CA TYR A 184 1.61 -13.50 10.05
C TYR A 184 2.13 -12.58 8.92
N LEU A 185 1.88 -11.28 9.04
CA LEU A 185 2.32 -10.27 8.09
C LEU A 185 3.85 -10.11 8.08
N ASP A 186 4.48 -10.03 9.25
CA ASP A 186 5.94 -9.94 9.37
C ASP A 186 6.62 -11.16 8.75
N CYS A 187 6.18 -12.36 9.13
CA CYS A 187 6.73 -13.62 8.60
C CYS A 187 6.54 -13.72 7.08
N ALA A 188 5.41 -13.28 6.53
CA ALA A 188 5.20 -13.29 5.08
C ALA A 188 6.18 -12.37 4.35
N VAL A 189 6.39 -11.15 4.83
CA VAL A 189 7.35 -10.20 4.24
C VAL A 189 8.79 -10.68 4.39
N GLU A 190 9.16 -11.24 5.54
CA GLU A 190 10.50 -11.78 5.76
C GLU A 190 10.78 -12.99 4.86
N SER A 191 9.80 -13.89 4.70
CA SER A 191 9.92 -15.10 3.86
C SER A 191 10.12 -14.81 2.37
N PHE A 192 9.73 -13.63 1.89
CA PHE A 192 10.05 -13.20 0.53
C PHE A 192 11.55 -12.99 0.30
N ILE A 193 12.26 -12.63 1.36
CA ILE A 193 13.68 -12.23 1.28
C ILE A 193 14.56 -13.37 1.77
N ASN A 194 14.16 -14.01 2.88
CA ASN A 194 14.83 -15.18 3.41
C ASN A 194 13.82 -16.32 3.65
N PRO A 195 13.67 -17.25 2.70
CA PRO A 195 12.75 -18.38 2.83
C PRO A 195 13.06 -19.35 3.98
N GLN A 196 14.18 -19.17 4.69
CA GLN A 196 14.64 -20.07 5.75
C GLN A 196 14.31 -19.62 7.18
N ASP A 197 13.68 -18.45 7.37
CA ASP A 197 13.39 -17.94 8.72
C ASP A 197 12.00 -18.29 9.27
N SER A 198 11.98 -18.43 10.60
CA SER A 198 10.99 -19.03 11.50
C SER A 198 9.58 -18.44 11.45
N CYS A 199 8.84 -18.73 10.40
CA CYS A 199 7.39 -18.62 10.43
C CYS A 199 6.76 -19.65 11.37
N ILE A 200 5.67 -19.29 12.04
CA ILE A 200 4.84 -20.26 12.74
C ILE A 200 4.37 -21.30 11.72
N SER A 201 4.58 -22.59 12.01
CA SER A 201 4.31 -23.69 11.07
C SER A 201 2.85 -23.71 10.56
N GLU A 202 1.93 -23.22 11.40
CA GLU A 202 0.50 -23.09 11.12
C GLU A 202 0.19 -22.13 9.95
N PHE A 203 1.07 -21.18 9.65
CA PHE A 203 0.85 -20.19 8.59
C PHE A 203 0.97 -20.74 7.17
N LYS A 204 1.60 -21.91 6.97
CA LYS A 204 1.66 -22.65 5.69
C LYS A 204 1.87 -21.77 4.44
N LEU A 205 2.84 -20.86 4.48
CA LEU A 205 3.03 -19.83 3.45
C LEU A 205 3.63 -20.33 2.11
N SER A 206 4.14 -21.56 2.06
CA SER A 206 4.87 -22.08 0.90
C SER A 206 4.04 -22.06 -0.41
N GLY A 207 2.74 -22.34 -0.35
CA GLY A 207 1.85 -22.27 -1.51
C GLY A 207 1.54 -20.85 -1.97
N LEU A 208 1.49 -19.89 -1.04
CA LEU A 208 1.20 -18.48 -1.34
C LEU A 208 2.42 -17.77 -1.96
N LEU A 209 3.62 -18.04 -1.42
CA LEU A 209 4.86 -17.41 -1.86
C LEU A 209 5.44 -18.04 -3.14
N GLY A 210 5.16 -19.32 -3.41
CA GLY A 210 5.65 -20.04 -4.59
C GLY A 210 5.19 -19.41 -5.92
N GLU A 211 3.97 -18.88 -5.96
CA GLU A 211 3.44 -18.15 -7.13
C GLU A 211 4.06 -16.75 -7.29
N TRP A 212 4.66 -16.20 -6.23
CA TRP A 212 5.19 -14.84 -6.21
C TRP A 212 6.71 -14.77 -6.45
N GLY A 213 7.44 -15.85 -6.13
CA GLY A 213 8.90 -15.96 -6.31
C GLY A 213 9.40 -15.97 -7.76
N VAL A 214 8.51 -16.03 -8.75
CA VAL A 214 8.87 -15.93 -10.18
C VAL A 214 9.18 -14.48 -10.58
N LEU A 215 8.68 -13.48 -9.85
CA LEU A 215 8.83 -12.06 -10.19
C LEU A 215 10.09 -11.39 -9.62
N SER A 216 10.73 -11.95 -8.58
CA SER A 216 11.98 -11.39 -8.03
C SER A 216 13.21 -11.65 -8.90
N ARG A 217 13.12 -12.52 -9.92
CA ARG A 217 14.21 -12.78 -10.88
C ARG A 217 14.27 -11.80 -12.05
N THR A 218 13.33 -10.86 -12.17
CA THR A 218 13.27 -9.90 -13.28
C THR A 218 13.57 -8.44 -12.92
N VAL A 219 13.77 -8.11 -11.64
CA VAL A 219 14.39 -6.82 -11.27
C VAL A 219 15.89 -7.04 -11.17
N GLY A 220 16.52 -7.00 -12.35
CA GLY A 220 17.95 -7.13 -12.50
C GLY A 220 18.71 -6.08 -11.70
N VAL A 221 19.75 -6.56 -11.02
CA VAL A 221 20.95 -5.79 -10.73
C VAL A 221 21.45 -5.22 -12.05
N THR A 222 21.31 -3.91 -12.23
CA THR A 222 22.14 -3.08 -13.11
C THR A 222 22.44 -1.79 -12.40
#